data_AF-A0A2U9S194-F1
#
_entry.id   AF-A0A2U9S194-F1
#
_cell.length_a   1.000
_cell.length_b   1.000
_cell.length_c   1.000
_cell.angle_alpha   90.00
_cell.angle_beta   90.00
_cell.angle_gamma   90.00
#
_symmetry.space_group_name_H-M   'P 1'
#
loop_
_entity.id
_entity.type
_entity.pdbx_description
1 polymer ?
#
loop_
_entity_poly.entity_id
_entity_poly.type
_entity_poly.pdbx_seq_one_letter_code
_entity_poly.pdbx_strand_id
1 'polypeptide(L)'
;MEGWARLFQHAATPTIRSNRSMNRRLLPALSGAMLCGTLLLASPAFAACETDNLPDEMRRAYISGAQEALNEHGFNAGTVDGQMGPRTRSAIRAYQRAAKLPVDGCATQGLLDHLNFSQPKVYGPNRPR
;
A
#
# COMPACT_ATOMS: atom_id res chain seq x y z
N MET A 1 16.94 18.00 -40.24
CA MET A 1 15.78 17.67 -39.39
C MET A 1 16.25 16.73 -38.27
N GLU A 2 17.21 17.20 -37.49
CA GLU A 2 17.96 16.44 -36.48
C GLU A 2 18.22 17.45 -35.35
N GLY A 3 17.63 17.30 -34.16
CA GLY A 3 17.92 18.28 -33.10
C GLY A 3 16.93 18.45 -31.95
N TRP A 4 15.98 17.54 -31.73
CA TRP A 4 15.08 17.61 -30.57
C TRP A 4 15.51 16.71 -29.39
N ALA A 5 16.65 16.02 -29.48
CA ALA A 5 17.07 14.98 -28.54
C ALA A 5 17.91 15.47 -27.32
N ARG A 6 17.80 16.73 -26.86
CA ARG A 6 18.64 17.24 -25.75
C ARG A 6 17.97 18.24 -24.80
N LEU A 7 16.76 17.95 -24.30
CA LEU A 7 16.08 18.87 -23.36
C LEU A 7 15.43 18.22 -22.12
N PHE A 8 16.04 17.17 -21.53
CA PHE A 8 15.68 16.78 -20.15
C PHE A 8 16.91 16.39 -19.34
N GLN A 9 17.67 17.43 -18.97
CA GLN A 9 18.75 17.36 -18.02
C GLN A 9 18.27 17.94 -16.68
N HIS A 10 18.67 17.29 -15.58
CA HIS A 10 18.50 17.67 -14.16
C HIS A 10 17.24 17.19 -13.46
N ALA A 11 17.15 15.88 -13.22
CA ALA A 11 16.39 15.35 -12.10
C ALA A 11 17.14 15.68 -10.79
N ALA A 12 16.45 16.36 -9.89
CA ALA A 12 16.93 16.81 -8.59
C ALA A 12 17.34 15.63 -7.69
N THR A 13 18.48 15.77 -7.03
CA THR A 13 18.89 14.89 -5.93
C THR A 13 18.09 15.22 -4.68
N PRO A 14 17.32 14.29 -4.09
CA PRO A 14 16.78 14.51 -2.75
C PRO A 14 17.92 14.36 -1.74
N THR A 15 18.38 15.48 -1.17
CA THR A 15 19.24 15.50 0.01
C THR A 15 18.43 15.00 1.22
N ILE A 16 18.73 13.77 1.66
CA ILE A 16 18.14 13.20 2.87
C ILE A 16 18.63 14.02 4.08
N ARG A 17 17.76 14.87 4.63
CA ARG A 17 17.98 15.58 5.88
C ARG A 17 17.76 14.62 7.05
N SER A 18 18.84 13.94 7.46
CA SER A 18 18.84 13.14 8.68
C SER A 18 18.77 14.06 9.90
N ASN A 19 17.57 14.22 10.46
CA ASN A 19 17.40 14.80 11.79
C ASN A 19 17.22 13.66 12.81
N ARG A 20 18.33 13.18 13.36
CA ARG A 20 18.32 12.35 14.58
C ARG A 20 19.31 12.94 15.58
N SER A 21 18.80 13.84 16.41
CA SER A 21 19.39 14.09 17.72
C SER A 21 19.10 12.87 18.60
N MET A 22 20.05 11.94 18.68
CA MET A 22 20.13 11.01 19.80
C MET A 22 21.58 10.82 20.21
N ASN A 23 22.00 11.65 21.17
CA ASN A 23 23.08 11.33 22.07
C ASN A 23 22.77 10.02 22.82
N ARG A 24 23.61 8.99 22.65
CA ARG A 24 24.10 8.10 23.75
C ARG A 24 25.03 7.03 23.18
N ARG A 25 26.34 7.19 23.37
CA ARG A 25 27.18 6.67 24.48
C ARG A 25 27.83 5.32 24.12
N LEU A 26 29.10 5.44 23.71
CA LEU A 26 30.27 4.59 23.98
C LEU A 26 30.16 3.07 23.72
N LEU A 27 31.01 2.63 22.79
CA LEU A 27 31.36 1.25 22.44
C LEU A 27 31.77 0.40 23.66
N PRO A 28 31.48 -0.91 23.64
CA PRO A 28 32.36 -1.91 24.22
C PRO A 28 33.07 -2.74 23.15
N ALA A 29 34.27 -3.17 23.56
CA ALA A 29 35.35 -3.78 22.81
C ALA A 29 35.06 -5.14 22.16
N LEU A 30 35.83 -5.40 21.10
CA LEU A 30 36.04 -6.69 20.45
C LEU A 30 36.55 -7.74 21.44
N SER A 31 35.90 -8.89 21.51
CA SER A 31 36.53 -10.23 21.61
C SER A 31 35.49 -11.33 21.78
N GLY A 32 35.54 -12.35 20.93
CA GLY A 32 34.84 -13.62 21.14
C GLY A 32 34.04 -14.09 19.95
N ALA A 33 34.66 -14.92 19.10
CA ALA A 33 34.00 -15.62 18.00
C ALA A 33 32.90 -16.57 18.54
N MET A 34 31.69 -16.45 18.02
CA MET A 34 30.65 -17.47 18.17
C MET A 34 29.79 -17.53 16.90
N LEU A 35 29.75 -18.71 16.29
CA LEU A 35 28.84 -19.06 15.21
C LEU A 35 27.40 -18.73 15.62
N CYS A 36 26.78 -17.82 14.88
CA CYS A 36 25.36 -17.90 14.57
C CYS A 36 25.24 -17.26 13.19
N GLY A 37 24.80 -18.05 12.21
CA GLY A 37 24.53 -17.57 10.87
C GLY A 37 23.78 -16.26 10.96
N THR A 38 24.23 -15.25 10.22
CA THR A 38 23.49 -14.01 10.07
C THR A 38 22.17 -14.37 9.43
N LEU A 39 21.21 -14.66 10.29
CA LEU A 39 19.81 -14.80 10.04
C LEU A 39 19.47 -13.65 9.09
N LEU A 40 19.14 -13.99 7.84
CA LEU A 40 18.41 -13.08 6.98
C LEU A 40 17.33 -12.49 7.88
N LEU A 41 17.37 -11.17 8.09
CA LEU A 41 16.21 -10.44 8.57
C LEU A 41 15.17 -10.60 7.46
N ALA A 42 14.53 -11.77 7.40
CA ALA A 42 13.28 -11.95 6.71
C ALA A 42 12.32 -11.10 7.52
N SER A 43 12.30 -9.79 7.25
CA SER A 43 11.17 -8.96 7.58
C SER A 43 9.98 -9.66 6.95
N PRO A 44 9.08 -10.30 7.71
CA PRO A 44 7.83 -10.69 7.11
C PRO A 44 7.12 -9.35 6.95
N ALA A 45 7.20 -8.78 5.75
CA ALA A 45 6.28 -7.76 5.31
C ALA A 45 4.91 -8.43 5.16
N PHE A 46 4.35 -8.92 6.26
CA PHE A 46 2.92 -9.08 6.38
C PHE A 46 2.37 -7.65 6.50
N ALA A 47 2.08 -7.08 5.33
CA ALA A 47 0.95 -6.18 5.14
C ALA A 47 1.00 -4.79 5.82
N ALA A 48 2.12 -4.07 5.72
CA ALA A 48 1.96 -2.62 5.57
C ALA A 48 1.46 -2.38 4.15
N CYS A 49 0.35 -1.66 3.99
CA CYS A 49 -0.20 -1.44 2.66
C CYS A 49 0.76 -0.53 1.89
N GLU A 50 0.98 -0.80 0.60
CA GLU A 50 1.75 0.09 -0.31
C GLU A 50 1.30 1.55 -0.15
N THR A 51 0.00 1.75 0.10
CA THR A 51 -0.62 3.04 0.31
C THR A 51 -0.20 3.79 1.57
N ASP A 52 0.44 3.14 2.54
CA ASP A 52 0.84 3.78 3.81
C ASP A 52 2.02 4.75 3.64
N ASN A 53 2.80 4.60 2.56
CA ASN A 53 3.91 5.51 2.23
C ASN A 53 3.51 6.63 1.26
N LEU A 54 2.26 6.68 0.81
CA LEU A 54 1.77 7.71 -0.10
C LEU A 54 1.44 9.00 0.66
N PRO A 55 1.51 10.17 0.00
CA PRO A 55 0.96 11.41 0.54
C PRO A 55 -0.49 11.22 0.98
N ASP A 56 -0.87 11.83 2.11
CA ASP A 56 -2.18 11.61 2.74
C ASP A 56 -3.36 11.87 1.81
N GLU A 57 -3.25 12.86 0.93
CA GLU A 57 -4.28 13.20 -0.06
C GLU A 57 -4.51 12.04 -1.05
N MET A 58 -3.42 11.47 -1.57
CA MET A 58 -3.47 10.35 -2.51
C MET A 58 -3.97 9.07 -1.83
N ARG A 59 -3.50 8.80 -0.61
CA ARG A 59 -3.96 7.66 0.20
C ARG A 59 -5.46 7.73 0.46
N ARG A 60 -5.98 8.91 0.84
CA ARG A 60 -7.43 9.12 1.06
C ARG A 60 -8.23 8.91 -0.22
N ALA A 61 -7.74 9.42 -1.36
CA ALA A 61 -8.39 9.23 -2.65
C ALA A 61 -8.49 7.74 -3.04
N TYR A 62 -7.44 6.96 -2.80
CA TYR A 62 -7.49 5.52 -3.03
C TYR A 62 -8.48 4.81 -2.11
N ILE A 63 -8.53 5.18 -0.83
CA ILE A 63 -9.49 4.60 0.10
C ILE A 63 -10.93 4.96 -0.27
N SER A 64 -11.21 6.22 -0.63
CA SER A 64 -12.57 6.65 -1.00
C SER A 64 -13.04 5.99 -2.29
N GLY A 65 -12.17 5.93 -3.31
CA GLY A 65 -12.51 5.20 -4.54
C GLY A 65 -12.77 3.72 -4.27
N ALA A 66 -12.01 3.10 -3.36
CA ALA A 66 -12.22 1.70 -3.01
C ALA A 66 -13.55 1.51 -2.26
N GLN A 67 -13.89 2.42 -1.34
CA GLN A 67 -15.16 2.40 -0.62
C GLN A 67 -16.36 2.51 -1.58
N GLU A 68 -16.31 3.44 -2.52
CA GLU A 68 -17.34 3.65 -3.54
C GLU A 68 -17.53 2.40 -4.40
N ALA A 69 -16.47 1.94 -5.05
CA ALA A 69 -16.54 0.78 -5.94
C ALA A 69 -16.93 -0.52 -5.20
N LEU A 70 -16.45 -0.72 -3.97
CA LEU A 70 -16.87 -1.88 -3.17
C LEU A 70 -18.37 -1.84 -2.87
N ASN A 71 -18.90 -0.67 -2.50
CA ASN A 71 -20.34 -0.50 -2.23
C ASN A 71 -21.18 -0.76 -3.50
N GLU A 72 -20.77 -0.23 -4.65
CA GLU A 72 -21.42 -0.51 -5.94
C GLU A 72 -21.44 -2.00 -6.30
N HIS A 73 -20.35 -2.69 -5.97
CA HIS A 73 -20.22 -4.12 -6.19
C HIS A 73 -20.96 -4.96 -5.13
N GLY A 74 -21.58 -4.36 -4.11
CA GLY A 74 -22.33 -5.06 -3.06
C GLY A 74 -21.48 -5.55 -1.88
N PHE A 75 -20.26 -5.04 -1.71
CA PHE A 75 -19.40 -5.25 -0.56
C PHE A 75 -19.46 -4.01 0.34
N ASN A 76 -20.20 -4.09 1.45
CA ASN A 76 -20.44 -2.96 2.34
C ASN A 76 -19.15 -2.45 3.00
N ALA A 77 -18.57 -1.39 2.44
CA ALA A 77 -17.38 -0.72 2.95
C ALA A 77 -17.70 0.38 3.97
N GLY A 78 -18.98 0.69 4.19
CA GLY A 78 -19.45 1.82 5.00
C GLY A 78 -19.53 3.12 4.21
N THR A 79 -19.47 4.24 4.93
CA THR A 79 -19.47 5.59 4.34
C THR A 79 -18.20 5.82 3.52
N VAL A 80 -18.33 6.51 2.39
CA VAL A 80 -17.18 6.94 1.56
C VAL A 80 -16.54 8.17 2.21
N ASP A 81 -15.68 7.94 3.20
CA ASP A 81 -15.02 8.98 4.01
C ASP A 81 -13.49 9.05 3.80
N GLY A 82 -12.93 8.17 2.96
CA GLY A 82 -11.49 8.09 2.70
C GLY A 82 -10.68 7.58 3.89
N GLN A 83 -11.32 7.00 4.92
CA GLN A 83 -10.66 6.47 6.10
C GLN A 83 -10.64 4.94 6.10
N MET A 84 -9.47 4.37 6.39
CA MET A 84 -9.31 2.92 6.45
C MET A 84 -9.88 2.37 7.78
N GLY A 85 -11.19 2.15 7.80
CA GLY A 85 -11.93 1.59 8.94
C GLY A 85 -12.03 0.06 8.93
N PRO A 86 -12.53 -0.55 10.03
CA PRO A 86 -12.76 -2.00 10.11
C PRO A 86 -13.73 -2.53 9.03
N ARG A 87 -14.78 -1.76 8.70
CA ARG A 87 -15.75 -2.13 7.67
C ARG A 87 -15.11 -2.17 6.29
N THR A 88 -14.39 -1.11 5.93
CA THR A 88 -13.64 -1.02 4.66
C THR A 88 -12.63 -2.17 4.53
N ARG A 89 -11.82 -2.43 5.57
CA ARG A 89 -10.89 -3.58 5.56
C ARG A 89 -11.59 -4.92 5.38
N SER A 90 -12.75 -5.14 6.02
CA SER A 90 -13.54 -6.35 5.86
C SER A 90 -14.09 -6.49 4.44
N ALA A 91 -14.63 -5.41 3.87
CA ALA A 91 -15.14 -5.37 2.50
C ALA A 91 -14.06 -5.67 1.46
N ILE A 92 -12.87 -5.06 1.60
CA ILE A 92 -11.72 -5.35 0.75
C ILE A 92 -11.37 -6.85 0.78
N ARG A 93 -11.25 -7.43 1.97
CA ARG A 93 -10.92 -8.87 2.12
C ARG A 93 -12.03 -9.77 1.57
N ALA A 94 -13.28 -9.37 1.67
CA ALA A 94 -14.40 -10.11 1.08
C ALA A 94 -14.34 -10.08 -0.45
N TYR A 95 -14.09 -8.91 -1.03
CA TYR A 95 -13.90 -8.75 -2.47
C TYR A 95 -12.69 -9.55 -2.97
N GLN A 96 -11.54 -9.42 -2.32
CA GLN A 96 -10.31 -10.14 -2.69
C GLN A 96 -10.54 -11.66 -2.71
N ARG A 97 -11.25 -12.21 -1.71
CA ARG A 97 -11.64 -13.63 -1.70
C ARG A 97 -12.55 -14.00 -2.86
N ALA A 98 -13.57 -13.18 -3.15
CA ALA A 98 -14.50 -13.42 -4.25
C ALA A 98 -13.81 -13.35 -5.63
N ALA A 99 -12.84 -12.44 -5.76
CA ALA A 99 -12.03 -12.22 -6.96
C ALA A 99 -10.82 -13.16 -7.08
N LYS A 100 -10.58 -14.04 -6.09
CA LYS A 100 -9.40 -14.92 -6.00
C LYS A 100 -8.06 -14.16 -6.03
N LEU A 101 -8.04 -12.97 -5.45
CA LEU A 101 -6.85 -12.16 -5.25
C LEU A 101 -6.18 -12.47 -3.91
N PRO A 102 -4.89 -12.11 -3.73
CA PRO A 102 -4.27 -12.09 -2.40
C PRO A 102 -5.11 -11.29 -1.40
N VAL A 103 -5.33 -11.86 -0.21
CA VAL A 103 -6.24 -11.29 0.80
C VAL A 103 -5.44 -10.49 1.83
N ASP A 104 -4.89 -9.35 1.41
CA ASP A 104 -4.11 -8.45 2.28
C ASP A 104 -4.97 -7.41 3.02
N GLY A 105 -6.17 -7.10 2.49
CA GLY A 105 -7.04 -6.05 3.04
C GLY A 105 -6.58 -4.61 2.75
N CYS A 106 -5.71 -4.41 1.76
CA CYS A 106 -5.13 -3.12 1.42
C CYS A 106 -5.85 -2.42 0.26
N ALA A 107 -6.04 -1.10 0.38
CA ALA A 107 -6.69 -0.27 -0.65
C ALA A 107 -5.66 0.18 -1.71
N THR A 108 -5.04 -0.77 -2.41
CA THR A 108 -4.00 -0.49 -3.41
C THR A 108 -4.59 0.00 -4.73
N GLN A 109 -3.74 0.62 -5.56
CA GLN A 109 -4.12 0.94 -6.95
C GLN A 109 -4.55 -0.31 -7.72
N GLY A 110 -3.83 -1.44 -7.57
CA GLY A 110 -4.19 -2.69 -8.24
C GLY A 110 -5.56 -3.23 -7.82
N LEU A 111 -5.98 -3.03 -6.55
CA LEU A 111 -7.33 -3.37 -6.12
C LEU A 111 -8.38 -2.53 -6.86
N LEU A 112 -8.15 -1.22 -6.96
CA LEU A 112 -9.04 -0.29 -7.65
C LEU A 112 -9.14 -0.59 -9.14
N ASP A 113 -8.01 -0.86 -9.80
CA ASP A 113 -8.00 -1.26 -11.20
C ASP A 113 -8.81 -2.55 -11.40
N HIS A 114 -8.68 -3.51 -10.49
CA HIS A 114 -9.49 -4.73 -10.54
C HIS A 114 -10.99 -4.44 -10.35
N LEU A 115 -11.37 -3.59 -9.40
CA LEU A 115 -12.78 -3.17 -9.21
C LEU A 115 -13.34 -2.51 -10.48
N ASN A 116 -12.59 -1.58 -11.05
CA ASN A 116 -13.04 -0.75 -12.16
C ASN A 116 -13.03 -1.48 -13.52
N PHE A 117 -12.08 -2.38 -13.76
CA PHE A 117 -11.84 -2.92 -15.10
C PHE A 117 -11.94 -4.44 -15.22
N SER A 118 -12.11 -5.20 -14.12
CA SER A 118 -12.25 -6.66 -14.22
C SER A 118 -13.49 -7.07 -15.01
N GLN A 119 -13.29 -8.03 -15.92
CA GLN A 119 -14.34 -8.71 -16.67
C GLN A 119 -14.13 -10.24 -16.54
N PRO A 120 -15.13 -11.00 -16.03
CA PRO A 120 -16.41 -10.53 -15.54
C PRO A 120 -16.28 -9.74 -14.23
N LYS A 121 -17.24 -8.85 -13.98
CA LYS A 121 -17.34 -8.08 -12.74
C LYS A 121 -17.66 -9.01 -11.56
N VAL A 122 -16.94 -8.84 -10.45
CA VAL A 122 -17.13 -9.62 -9.22
C VAL A 122 -18.13 -8.90 -8.31
N TYR A 123 -19.20 -9.59 -7.92
CA TYR A 123 -20.27 -9.02 -7.09
C TYR A 123 -20.38 -9.71 -5.74
N GLY A 124 -20.71 -8.91 -4.73
CA GLY A 124 -21.00 -9.33 -3.37
C GLY A 124 -22.48 -9.68 -3.16
N PRO A 125 -22.80 -10.29 -2.01
CA PRO A 125 -24.16 -10.76 -1.72
C PRO A 125 -25.20 -9.64 -1.58
N ASN A 126 -24.78 -8.39 -1.31
CA ASN A 126 -25.70 -7.27 -1.07
C ASN A 126 -25.93 -6.37 -2.28
N ARG A 127 -25.71 -6.86 -3.51
CA ARG A 127 -25.88 -6.03 -4.70
C ARG A 127 -27.35 -5.64 -4.90
N PRO A 128 -27.70 -4.35 -5.08
CA PRO A 128 -29.04 -3.96 -5.51
C PRO A 128 -29.32 -4.54 -6.91
N ARG A 129 -30.49 -5.17 -7.06
CA ARG A 129 -30.95 -5.79 -8.31
C ARG A 129 -31.54 -4.77 -9.26
#